data_AF-A0A7C4SD26-F1
#
_entry.id   AF-A0A7C4SD26-F1
#
_cell.length_a   1.000
_cell.length_b   1.000
_cell.length_c   1.000
_cell.angle_alpha   90.00
_cell.angle_beta   90.00
_cell.angle_gamma   90.00
#
_symmetry.space_group_name_H-M   'P 1'
#
loop_
_entity.id
_entity.type
_entity.pdbx_description
1 polymer ?
#
loop_
_entity_poly.entity_id
_entity_poly.type
_entity_poly.pdbx_seq_one_letter_code
_entity_poly.pdbx_strand_id
1 'polypeptide(L)'
;TLRQLEAEITAASPPREIVERIESALKEVKGVTGYHNLRVRRAGESVFADVHLVVERGLSVEEAHRLCDEAESKVKRALEGMPVDITIHVEPEGDE
;
A
#
# COMPACT_ATOMS: atom_id res chain seq x y z
N THR A 1 21.45 7.46 -8.98
CA THR A 1 20.30 8.34 -9.34
C THR A 1 19.63 8.81 -8.06
N LEU A 2 18.91 9.94 -8.09
CA LEU A 2 18.26 10.57 -6.92
C LEU A 2 17.48 9.61 -6.00
N ARG A 3 17.01 8.46 -6.51
CA ARG A 3 16.38 7.37 -5.74
C ARG A 3 17.24 6.77 -4.61
N GLN A 4 18.56 6.94 -4.63
CA GLN A 4 19.44 6.34 -3.62
C GLN A 4 19.74 7.29 -2.44
N LEU A 5 19.44 8.59 -2.58
CA LEU A 5 19.67 9.62 -1.55
C LEU A 5 18.46 9.83 -0.63
N GLU A 6 17.25 9.41 -1.01
CA GLU A 6 16.06 9.56 -0.15
C GLU A 6 16.01 8.54 1.00
N ALA A 7 16.79 7.45 0.93
CA ALA A 7 16.84 6.43 1.98
C ALA A 7 17.65 6.85 3.22
N GLU A 8 18.48 7.89 3.13
CA GLU A 8 19.40 8.30 4.21
C GLU A 8 18.83 9.34 5.18
N ILE A 9 17.66 9.92 4.91
CA ILE A 9 16.99 10.84 5.85
C ILE A 9 16.11 10.02 6.81
N THR A 10 16.78 9.21 7.65
CA THR A 10 16.25 8.52 8.85
C THR A 10 14.91 7.76 8.67
N ALA A 11 14.86 6.79 7.76
CA ALA A 11 13.76 5.82 7.76
C ALA A 11 14.16 4.61 8.63
N ALA A 12 13.62 4.51 9.85
CA ALA A 12 13.69 3.25 10.59
C ALA A 12 12.85 2.20 9.85
N SER A 13 13.39 0.98 9.72
CA SER A 13 12.61 -0.15 9.21
C SER A 13 11.36 -0.30 10.09
N PRO A 14 10.14 -0.32 9.52
CA PRO A 14 8.92 -0.34 10.32
C PRO A 14 8.87 -1.63 11.15
N PRO A 15 8.25 -1.60 12.34
CA PRO A 15 7.94 -2.81 13.07
C PRO A 15 7.21 -3.81 12.17
N ARG A 16 7.63 -5.08 12.22
CA ARG A 16 7.07 -6.17 11.41
C ARG A 16 5.54 -6.25 11.51
N GLU A 17 5.00 -5.99 12.70
CA GLU A 17 3.56 -5.94 12.96
C GLU A 17 2.81 -4.93 12.08
N ILE A 18 3.41 -3.75 11.80
CA ILE A 18 2.77 -2.75 10.93
C ILE A 18 2.65 -3.31 9.51
N VAL A 19 3.72 -3.92 9.01
CA VAL A 19 3.74 -4.51 7.67
C VAL A 19 2.70 -5.62 7.56
N GLU A 20 2.66 -6.54 8.52
CA GLU A 20 1.69 -7.66 8.53
C GLU A 20 0.24 -7.17 8.57
N ARG A 21 -0.05 -6.10 9.30
CA ARG A 21 -1.39 -5.48 9.33
C ARG A 21 -1.78 -4.86 7.99
N ILE A 22 -0.85 -4.17 7.32
CA ILE A 22 -1.08 -3.62 5.97
C ILE A 22 -1.35 -4.76 4.99
N GLU A 23 -0.50 -5.78 4.98
CA GLU A 23 -0.66 -6.95 4.10
C GLU A 23 -2.00 -7.66 4.32
N SER A 24 -2.42 -7.84 5.57
CA SER A 24 -3.72 -8.43 5.89
C SER A 24 -4.86 -7.55 5.38
N ALA A 25 -4.77 -6.24 5.53
CA ALA A 25 -5.79 -5.30 5.06
C ALA A 25 -5.94 -5.33 3.53
N LEU A 26 -4.82 -5.35 2.79
CA LEU A 26 -4.83 -5.42 1.33
C LEU A 26 -5.45 -6.73 0.82
N LYS A 27 -5.16 -7.86 1.47
CA LYS A 27 -5.72 -9.18 1.11
C LYS A 27 -7.24 -9.28 1.29
N GLU A 28 -7.84 -8.40 2.10
CA GLU A 28 -9.29 -8.40 2.33
C GLU A 28 -10.08 -7.57 1.31
N VAL A 29 -9.41 -6.83 0.42
CA VAL A 29 -10.06 -6.01 -0.61
C VAL A 29 -10.61 -6.93 -1.69
N LYS A 30 -11.92 -6.97 -1.85
CA LYS A 30 -12.54 -7.83 -2.88
C LYS A 30 -12.30 -7.22 -4.26
N GLY A 31 -11.82 -8.03 -5.21
CA GLY A 31 -11.51 -7.55 -6.57
C GLY A 31 -10.04 -7.17 -6.77
N VAL A 32 -9.24 -7.15 -5.70
CA VAL A 32 -7.78 -7.20 -5.78
C VAL A 32 -7.36 -8.66 -5.84
N THR A 33 -6.57 -9.00 -6.85
CA THR A 33 -6.10 -10.38 -7.08
C THR A 33 -4.70 -10.62 -6.52
N GLY A 34 -3.94 -9.54 -6.29
CA GLY A 34 -2.61 -9.60 -5.70
C GLY A 34 -2.08 -8.22 -5.31
N TYR A 35 -0.90 -8.22 -4.68
CA TYR A 35 -0.12 -7.01 -4.47
C TYR A 35 1.37 -7.36 -4.49
N HIS A 36 2.21 -6.41 -4.88
CA HIS A 36 3.66 -6.53 -4.81
C HIS A 36 4.33 -5.18 -4.58
N ASN A 37 5.66 -5.20 -4.44
CA ASN A 37 6.48 -4.01 -4.19
C ASN A 37 6.04 -3.18 -2.96
N LEU A 38 5.41 -3.81 -1.96
CA LEU A 38 5.01 -3.13 -0.73
C LEU A 38 6.25 -2.57 -0.01
N ARG A 39 6.33 -1.25 0.07
CA ARG A 39 7.35 -0.52 0.80
C ARG A 39 6.69 0.25 1.92
N VAL A 40 7.16 0.02 3.13
CA VAL A 40 6.63 0.69 4.32
C VAL A 40 7.79 1.37 5.04
N ARG A 41 7.59 2.61 5.43
CA ARG A 41 8.53 3.36 6.27
C ARG A 41 7.77 4.04 7.40
N ARG A 42 8.43 4.18 8.55
CA ARG A 42 7.89 4.91 9.71
C ARG A 42 8.74 6.14 9.98
N ALA A 43 8.09 7.29 10.15
CA ALA A 43 8.73 8.53 10.55
C ALA A 43 7.97 9.09 11.77
N GLY A 44 8.57 8.92 12.96
CA GLY A 44 7.89 9.22 14.22
C GLY A 44 6.67 8.32 14.42
N GLU A 45 5.49 8.93 14.54
CA GLU A 45 4.20 8.23 14.68
C GLU A 45 3.53 7.95 13.33
N SER A 46 3.97 8.61 12.26
CA SER A 46 3.39 8.47 10.93
C SER A 46 3.97 7.26 10.18
N VAL A 47 3.09 6.56 9.47
CA VAL A 47 3.42 5.46 8.57
C VAL A 47 3.23 5.93 7.13
N PHE A 48 4.19 5.65 6.28
CA PHE A 48 4.10 5.89 4.86
C PHE A 48 4.26 4.56 4.13
N ALA A 49 3.35 4.27 3.21
CA ALA A 49 3.34 3.05 2.43
C ALA A 49 3.22 3.34 0.93
N ASP A 50 3.87 2.51 0.13
CA ASP A 50 3.77 2.50 -1.32
C ASP A 50 3.56 1.04 -1.75
N VAL A 51 2.57 0.79 -2.61
CA VAL A 51 2.21 -0.57 -3.01
C VAL A 51 1.66 -0.63 -4.43
N HIS A 52 1.96 -1.72 -5.12
CA HIS A 52 1.31 -2.06 -6.38
C HIS A 52 0.17 -3.04 -6.08
N LEU A 53 -1.06 -2.69 -6.49
CA LEU A 53 -2.23 -3.56 -6.41
C LEU A 53 -2.54 -4.13 -7.78
N VAL A 54 -2.68 -5.45 -7.80
CA VAL A 54 -3.01 -6.21 -9.01
C VAL A 54 -4.51 -6.41 -9.07
N VAL A 55 -5.11 -6.09 -10.21
CA VAL A 55 -6.55 -6.18 -10.45
C VAL A 55 -6.85 -6.84 -11.80
N GLU A 56 -8.07 -7.36 -11.97
CA GLU A 56 -8.49 -8.00 -13.22
C GLU A 56 -8.38 -7.06 -14.44
N ARG A 57 -8.00 -7.62 -15.60
CA ARG A 57 -7.98 -6.85 -16.86
C ARG A 57 -9.38 -6.39 -17.26
N GLY A 58 -9.45 -5.17 -17.79
CA GLY A 58 -10.69 -4.61 -18.32
C GLY A 58 -11.59 -3.92 -17.30
N LEU A 59 -11.17 -3.84 -16.02
CA LEU A 59 -11.77 -2.94 -15.05
C LEU A 59 -11.79 -1.50 -15.58
N SER A 60 -12.92 -0.83 -15.42
CA SER A 60 -13.01 0.60 -15.68
C SER A 60 -12.16 1.38 -14.67
N VAL A 61 -11.75 2.60 -15.05
CA VAL A 61 -11.02 3.50 -14.15
C VAL A 61 -11.80 3.78 -12.87
N GLU A 62 -13.13 3.85 -12.95
CA GLU A 62 -14.01 4.05 -11.78
C GLU A 62 -14.01 2.84 -10.84
N GLU A 63 -14.01 1.61 -11.37
CA GLU A 63 -13.91 0.41 -10.54
C GLU A 63 -12.53 0.30 -9.89
N ALA A 64 -11.46 0.56 -10.65
CA ALA A 64 -10.10 0.61 -10.12
C ALA A 64 -9.97 1.64 -8.99
N HIS A 65 -10.53 2.84 -9.17
CA HIS A 65 -10.53 3.87 -8.12
C HIS A 65 -11.26 3.40 -6.86
N ARG A 66 -12.42 2.76 -7.00
CA ARG A 66 -13.17 2.21 -5.86
C ARG A 66 -12.37 1.14 -5.10
N LEU A 67 -11.61 0.30 -5.80
CA LEU A 67 -10.73 -0.68 -5.18
C LEU A 67 -9.59 0.00 -4.41
N CYS A 68 -9.00 1.06 -4.96
CA CYS A 68 -7.99 1.87 -4.26
C CYS A 68 -8.56 2.50 -2.99
N ASP A 69 -9.73 3.13 -3.07
CA ASP A 69 -10.38 3.77 -1.92
C ASP A 69 -10.67 2.73 -0.82
N GLU A 70 -11.14 1.54 -1.19
CA GLU A 70 -11.39 0.44 -0.25
C GLU A 70 -10.08 -0.04 0.40
N ALA A 71 -9.03 -0.24 -0.39
CA ALA A 71 -7.71 -0.64 0.08
C ALA A 71 -7.12 0.39 1.06
N GLU A 72 -7.12 1.67 0.69
CA GLU A 72 -6.66 2.77 1.52
C GLU A 72 -7.44 2.83 2.85
N SER A 73 -8.77 2.72 2.78
CA SER A 73 -9.64 2.72 3.95
C SER A 73 -9.35 1.55 4.90
N LYS A 74 -9.21 0.33 4.36
CA LYS A 74 -8.87 -0.86 5.15
C LYS A 74 -7.50 -0.74 5.81
N VAL A 75 -6.49 -0.23 5.08
CA VAL A 75 -5.15 -0.01 5.63
C VAL A 75 -5.18 1.02 6.77
N LYS A 76 -5.84 2.16 6.57
CA LYS A 76 -6.00 3.18 7.61
C LYS A 76 -6.70 2.64 8.85
N ARG A 77 -7.71 1.79 8.67
CA ARG A 77 -8.41 1.12 9.78
C ARG A 77 -7.54 0.09 10.51
N ALA A 78 -6.73 -0.69 9.79
CA ALA A 78 -5.84 -1.69 10.39
C ALA A 78 -4.74 -1.06 11.27
N LEU A 79 -4.38 0.19 10.99
CA LEU A 79 -3.40 0.98 11.73
C LEU A 79 -4.05 2.12 12.53
N GLU A 80 -5.29 1.93 12.98
CA GLU A 80 -6.02 2.91 13.78
C GLU A 80 -5.16 3.44 14.94
N GLY A 81 -5.12 4.77 15.11
CA GLY A 81 -4.25 5.44 16.06
C GLY A 81 -2.87 5.86 15.52
N MET A 82 -2.55 5.52 14.27
CA MET A 82 -1.35 6.00 13.57
C MET A 82 -1.77 6.79 12.33
N PRO A 83 -1.20 7.98 12.06
CA PRO A 83 -1.38 8.65 10.77
C PRO A 83 -0.76 7.79 9.65
N VAL A 84 -1.56 7.45 8.64
CA VAL A 84 -1.09 6.66 7.49
C VAL A 84 -1.29 7.44 6.20
N ASP A 85 -0.22 7.53 5.42
CA ASP A 85 -0.22 8.00 4.05
C ASP A 85 0.20 6.81 3.16
N ILE A 86 -0.72 6.36 2.29
CA ILE A 86 -0.47 5.23 1.40
C ILE A 86 -0.67 5.67 -0.05
N THR A 87 0.32 5.37 -0.89
CA THR A 87 0.23 5.51 -2.34
C THR A 87 -0.02 4.14 -2.96
N ILE A 88 -1.02 4.07 -3.83
CA ILE A 88 -1.44 2.84 -4.49
C ILE A 88 -1.25 2.99 -6.00
N HIS A 89 -0.45 2.10 -6.58
CA HIS A 89 -0.31 1.93 -8.02
C HIS A 89 -1.16 0.75 -8.46
N VAL A 90 -2.11 0.96 -9.37
CA VAL A 90 -2.95 -0.13 -9.89
C VAL A 90 -2.34 -0.69 -11.16
N GLU A 91 -2.19 -2.00 -11.21
CA GLU A 91 -1.66 -2.75 -12.35
C GLU A 91 -2.62 -3.88 -12.72
N PRO A 92 -2.83 -4.16 -14.02
CA PRO A 92 -3.64 -5.29 -14.44
C PRO A 92 -2.88 -6.61 -14.28
N GLU A 93 -3.60 -7.70 -14.04
CA GLU A 93 -3.02 -9.04 -13.94
C GLU A 93 -2.13 -9.42 -15.15
N GLY A 94 -0.92 -9.91 -14.86
CA GLY A 94 0.04 -10.35 -15.88
C GLY A 94 0.94 -9.26 -16.46
N ASP A 95 0.92 -8.05 -15.89
CA ASP A 95 1.91 -6.99 -16.14
C ASP A 95 3.05 -6.98 -15.08
N GLU A 96 3.15 -8.04 -14.25
CA GLU A 96 4.16 -8.24 -13.19
C GLU A 96 5.56 -8.67 -13.70
#